data_AF-A0A971Q078-F1
#
_entry.id   AF-A0A971Q078-F1
#
_cell.length_a   1.000
_cell.length_b   1.000
_cell.length_c   1.000
_cell.angle_alpha   90.00
_cell.angle_beta   90.00
_cell.angle_gamma   90.00
#
_symmetry.space_group_name_H-M   'P 1'
#
loop_
_entity.id
_entity.type
_entity.pdbx_description
1 polymer ?
#
loop_
_entity_poly.entity_id
_entity_poly.type
_entity_poly.pdbx_seq_one_letter_code
_entity_poly.pdbx_strand_id
1 'polypeptide(L)'
;MDNLDRVNSIYKSTIEQVLIIESCKKDISMQILMVRGEKRWALIQEFLEHDLQKHMLLDQAAVVAINNGADEIIKDLENLYQHTKGPDLITKIRTEYSQVEKFIKLIKKGRKHKDWLSFTERRAMQEISKFVLEQAREYNKL
;
A
#
# COMPACT_ATOMS: atom_id res chain seq x y z
N MET A 1 15.05 30.66 5.25
CA MET A 1 14.83 30.16 3.88
C MET A 1 15.35 28.73 3.70
N ASP A 2 15.62 27.97 4.77
CA ASP A 2 16.51 26.78 4.71
C ASP A 2 15.80 25.45 5.07
N ASN A 3 14.67 25.51 5.79
CA ASN A 3 13.96 24.32 6.25
C ASN A 3 12.89 23.84 5.24
N LEU A 4 12.11 24.76 4.68
CA LEU A 4 11.04 24.42 3.74
C LEU A 4 11.57 23.78 2.45
N ASP A 5 12.67 24.30 1.90
CA ASP A 5 13.30 23.75 0.70
C ASP A 5 13.84 22.34 0.93
N ARG A 6 14.36 22.07 2.14
CA ARG A 6 14.81 20.73 2.54
C ARG A 6 13.64 19.76 2.66
N VAL A 7 12.53 20.19 3.27
CA VAL A 7 11.31 19.37 3.37
C VAL A 7 10.74 19.07 1.98
N ASN A 8 10.70 20.06 1.08
CA ASN A 8 10.27 19.89 -0.30
C ASN A 8 11.15 18.90 -1.07
N SER A 9 12.47 18.97 -0.90
CA SER A 9 13.39 18.01 -1.52
C SER A 9 13.19 16.58 -1.02
N ILE A 10 12.96 16.40 0.29
CA ILE A 10 12.69 15.08 0.88
C ILE A 10 11.37 14.55 0.31
N TYR A 11 10.31 15.38 0.31
CA TYR A 11 9.01 14.98 -0.20
C TYR A 11 9.07 14.60 -1.67
N LYS A 12 9.76 15.39 -2.51
CA LYS A 12 9.96 15.07 -3.92
C LYS A 12 10.64 13.71 -4.10
N SER A 13 11.72 13.45 -3.36
CA SER A 13 12.41 12.14 -3.36
C SER A 13 11.47 11.01 -2.93
N THR A 14 10.62 11.23 -1.93
CA THR A 14 9.60 10.25 -1.51
C THR A 14 8.60 9.98 -2.62
N ILE A 15 8.10 11.02 -3.30
CA ILE A 15 7.16 10.88 -4.42
C ILE A 15 7.81 10.11 -5.58
N GLU A 16 9.06 10.38 -5.91
CA GLU A 16 9.81 9.62 -6.93
C GLU A 16 9.88 8.13 -6.58
N GLN A 17 10.14 7.79 -5.31
CA GLN A 17 10.12 6.38 -4.84
C GLN A 17 8.73 5.76 -4.90
N VAL A 18 7.68 6.52 -4.55
CA VAL A 18 6.29 6.06 -4.65
C VAL A 18 5.93 5.80 -6.12
N LEU A 19 6.34 6.64 -7.06
CA LEU A 19 6.10 6.44 -8.49
C LEU A 19 6.79 5.16 -9.01
N ILE A 20 8.01 4.87 -8.54
CA ILE A 20 8.69 3.61 -8.86
C ILE A 20 7.89 2.41 -8.33
N ILE A 21 7.42 2.48 -7.09
CA ILE A 21 6.57 1.45 -6.49
C ILE A 21 5.28 1.25 -7.30
N GLU A 22 4.62 2.33 -7.69
CA GLU A 22 3.39 2.29 -8.47
C GLU A 22 3.62 1.68 -9.87
N SER A 23 4.78 1.94 -10.49
CA SER A 23 5.18 1.27 -11.72
C SER A 23 5.35 -0.24 -11.53
N CYS A 24 6.06 -0.67 -10.47
CA CYS A 24 6.21 -2.10 -10.15
C CYS A 24 4.85 -2.76 -9.89
N LYS A 25 3.96 -2.09 -9.14
CA LYS A 25 2.59 -2.57 -8.91
C LYS A 25 1.81 -2.72 -10.22
N LYS A 26 1.98 -1.79 -11.17
CA LYS A 26 1.37 -1.89 -12.51
C LYS A 26 1.86 -3.14 -13.24
N ASP A 27 3.15 -3.41 -13.26
CA ASP A 27 3.69 -4.60 -13.93
C ASP A 27 3.23 -5.92 -13.27
N ILE A 28 3.19 -5.95 -11.94
CA ILE A 28 2.69 -7.10 -11.18
C ILE A 28 1.19 -7.29 -11.41
N SER A 29 0.42 -6.20 -11.52
CA SER A 29 -1.03 -6.26 -11.71
C SER A 29 -1.40 -7.00 -13.00
N MET A 30 -0.66 -6.77 -14.09
CA MET A 30 -0.85 -7.47 -15.35
C MET A 30 -0.59 -8.97 -15.18
N GLN A 31 0.47 -9.34 -14.46
CA GLN A 31 0.80 -10.74 -14.18
C GLN A 31 -0.25 -11.44 -13.31
N ILE A 32 -0.80 -10.75 -12.30
CA ILE A 32 -1.87 -11.27 -11.42
C ILE A 32 -3.08 -11.71 -12.25
N LEU A 33 -3.45 -10.92 -13.27
CA LEU A 33 -4.58 -11.21 -14.14
C LEU A 33 -4.33 -12.40 -15.08
N MET A 34 -3.07 -12.61 -15.50
CA MET A 34 -2.68 -13.69 -16.41
C MET A 34 -2.48 -15.04 -15.70
N VAL A 35 -1.96 -15.05 -14.48
CA VAL A 35 -1.59 -16.28 -13.76
C VAL A 35 -2.78 -16.81 -12.94
N ARG A 36 -2.94 -18.13 -12.84
CA ARG A 36 -3.95 -18.80 -12.00
C ARG A 36 -3.31 -19.69 -10.93
N GLY A 37 -4.09 -20.04 -9.89
CA GLY A 37 -3.69 -21.01 -8.87
C GLY A 37 -2.61 -20.48 -7.91
N GLU A 38 -1.77 -21.39 -7.38
CA GLU A 38 -0.80 -21.10 -6.32
C GLU A 38 0.21 -20.00 -6.67
N LYS A 39 0.64 -19.93 -7.93
CA LYS A 39 1.58 -18.91 -8.40
C LYS A 39 1.02 -17.49 -8.24
N ARG A 40 -0.31 -17.32 -8.32
CA ARG A 40 -0.95 -16.01 -8.13
C ARG A 40 -0.76 -15.49 -6.71
N TRP A 41 -0.70 -16.36 -5.70
CA TRP A 41 -0.50 -15.90 -4.31
C TRP A 41 0.87 -15.28 -4.06
N ALA A 42 1.89 -15.67 -4.84
CA ALA A 42 3.19 -15.01 -4.78
C ALA A 42 3.09 -13.57 -5.28
N LEU A 43 2.45 -13.37 -6.44
CA LEU A 43 2.25 -12.05 -7.04
C LEU A 43 1.35 -11.14 -6.18
N ILE A 44 0.28 -11.69 -5.61
CA ILE A 44 -0.60 -10.95 -4.68
C ILE A 44 0.20 -10.49 -3.44
N GLN A 45 1.05 -11.37 -2.89
CA GLN A 45 1.90 -11.00 -1.76
C GLN A 45 2.85 -9.87 -2.13
N GLU A 46 3.53 -9.98 -3.26
CA GLU A 46 4.49 -8.97 -3.76
C GLU A 46 3.80 -7.62 -4.02
N PHE A 47 2.63 -7.64 -4.65
CA PHE A 47 1.80 -6.44 -4.85
C PHE A 47 1.48 -5.73 -3.53
N LEU A 48 1.09 -6.49 -2.50
CA LEU A 48 0.79 -5.95 -1.18
C LEU A 48 2.04 -5.49 -0.44
N GLU A 49 3.19 -6.17 -0.61
CA GLU A 49 4.46 -5.74 -0.03
C GLU A 49 4.91 -4.38 -0.59
N HIS A 50 4.69 -4.13 -1.88
CA HIS A 50 4.88 -2.82 -2.48
C HIS A 50 3.90 -1.76 -1.95
N ASP A 51 2.62 -2.12 -1.78
CA ASP A 51 1.63 -1.21 -1.19
C ASP A 51 2.00 -0.83 0.25
N LEU A 52 2.51 -1.79 1.03
CA LEU A 52 3.02 -1.56 2.38
C LEU A 52 4.23 -0.59 2.38
N GLN A 53 5.18 -0.79 1.46
CA GLN A 53 6.33 0.10 1.29
C GLN A 53 5.91 1.54 0.97
N LYS A 54 4.92 1.71 0.08
CA LYS A 54 4.35 3.02 -0.23
C LYS A 54 3.79 3.69 1.03
N HIS A 55 2.95 2.99 1.80
CA HIS A 55 2.38 3.56 3.02
C HIS A 55 3.45 3.92 4.06
N MET A 56 4.51 3.12 4.18
CA MET A 56 5.65 3.43 5.05
C MET A 56 6.36 4.73 4.64
N LEU A 57 6.64 4.90 3.34
CA LEU A 57 7.28 6.11 2.82
C LEU A 57 6.40 7.35 3.04
N LEU A 58 5.09 7.20 2.84
CA LEU A 58 4.13 8.29 3.02
C LEU A 58 3.92 8.65 4.50
N ASP A 59 3.99 7.68 5.43
CA ASP A 59 3.97 7.95 6.88
C ASP A 59 5.19 8.79 7.28
N GLN A 60 6.38 8.41 6.81
CA GLN A 60 7.60 9.18 7.07
C GLN A 60 7.51 10.60 6.52
N ALA A 61 7.03 10.76 5.29
CA ALA A 61 6.82 12.07 4.68
C ALA A 61 5.80 12.92 5.46
N ALA A 62 4.69 12.32 5.90
CA ALA A 62 3.67 13.00 6.68
C ALA A 62 4.24 13.50 8.03
N VAL A 63 5.02 12.67 8.73
CA VAL A 63 5.67 13.07 9.99
C VAL A 63 6.62 14.25 9.77
N VAL A 64 7.43 14.22 8.71
CA VAL A 64 8.34 15.34 8.37
C VAL A 64 7.54 16.60 8.03
N ALA A 65 6.48 16.49 7.23
CA ALA A 65 5.66 17.63 6.82
C ALA A 65 4.98 18.30 8.02
N ILE A 66 4.36 17.50 8.90
CA ILE A 66 3.68 17.99 10.12
C ILE A 66 4.67 18.70 11.05
N ASN A 67 5.82 18.07 11.32
CA ASN A 67 6.82 18.64 12.24
C ASN A 67 7.44 19.95 11.73
N ASN A 68 7.36 20.23 10.43
CA ASN A 68 7.91 21.44 9.82
C ASN A 68 6.84 22.42 9.32
N GLY A 69 5.55 22.16 9.59
CA GLY A 69 4.45 23.04 9.16
C GLY A 69 4.32 23.19 7.65
N ALA A 70 4.60 22.12 6.89
CA ALA A 70 4.50 22.12 5.43
C ALA A 70 3.05 21.85 4.96
N ASP A 71 2.17 22.84 5.14
CA ASP A 71 0.72 22.69 4.97
C ASP A 71 0.28 22.19 3.58
N GLU A 72 0.97 22.58 2.51
CA GLU A 72 0.67 22.11 1.15
C GLU A 72 0.88 20.61 1.01
N ILE A 73 1.99 20.09 1.55
CA ILE A 73 2.29 18.65 1.54
C ILE A 73 1.28 17.88 2.39
N ILE A 74 0.92 18.42 3.56
CA ILE A 74 -0.09 17.82 4.43
C ILE A 74 -1.42 17.73 3.69
N LYS A 75 -1.83 18.78 2.99
CA LYS A 75 -3.07 18.82 2.20
C LYS A 75 -3.05 17.78 1.07
N ASP A 76 -1.95 17.64 0.35
CA ASP A 76 -1.81 16.65 -0.72
C ASP A 76 -1.92 15.22 -0.18
N LEU A 77 -1.30 14.95 0.96
CA LEU A 77 -1.40 13.65 1.63
C LEU A 77 -2.81 13.41 2.18
N GLU A 78 -3.47 14.41 2.76
CA GLU A 78 -4.87 14.30 3.21
C GLU A 78 -5.82 13.98 2.04
N ASN A 79 -5.60 14.58 0.86
CA ASN A 79 -6.35 14.26 -0.34
C ASN A 79 -6.11 12.81 -0.79
N LEU A 80 -4.87 12.33 -0.72
CA LEU A 80 -4.54 10.95 -1.08
C LEU A 80 -5.22 9.93 -0.17
N TYR A 81 -5.35 10.22 1.12
CA TYR A 81 -5.98 9.36 2.13
C TYR A 81 -7.42 9.76 2.47
N GLN A 82 -8.09 10.55 1.62
CA GLN A 82 -9.42 11.10 1.90
C GLN A 82 -10.49 10.04 2.15
N HIS A 83 -10.34 8.85 1.59
CA HIS A 83 -11.28 7.73 1.73
C HIS A 83 -10.96 6.82 2.92
N THR A 84 -9.82 7.01 3.57
CA THR A 84 -9.42 6.24 4.74
C THR A 84 -10.04 6.84 6.01
N LYS A 85 -10.59 5.98 6.86
CA LYS A 85 -11.14 6.40 8.15
C LYS A 85 -10.01 6.70 9.14
N GLY A 86 -10.08 7.84 9.80
CA GLY A 86 -9.16 8.21 10.87
C GLY A 86 -9.36 9.67 11.29
N PRO A 87 -9.04 10.01 12.56
CA PRO A 87 -9.15 11.38 13.08
C PRO A 87 -8.13 12.35 12.46
N ASP A 88 -6.99 11.85 11.98
CA ASP A 88 -5.90 12.65 11.44
C ASP A 88 -5.13 11.87 10.35
N LEU A 89 -4.34 12.58 9.54
CA LEU A 89 -3.52 12.02 8.47
C LEU A 89 -2.68 10.81 8.89
N ILE A 90 -1.95 10.91 10.01
CA ILE A 90 -1.05 9.84 10.46
C ILE A 90 -1.86 8.60 10.82
N THR A 91 -2.98 8.77 11.51
CA THR A 91 -3.87 7.65 11.84
C THR A 91 -4.46 7.01 10.58
N LYS A 92 -4.82 7.80 9.56
CA LYS A 92 -5.28 7.27 8.27
C LYS A 92 -4.19 6.43 7.59
N ILE A 93 -2.98 6.97 7.41
CA ILE A 93 -1.87 6.25 6.77
C ILE A 93 -1.57 4.94 7.50
N ARG A 94 -1.49 4.98 8.84
CA ARG A 94 -1.21 3.80 9.67
C ARG A 94 -2.33 2.77 9.67
N THR A 95 -3.57 3.19 9.42
CA THR A 95 -4.70 2.28 9.24
C THR A 95 -4.54 1.46 7.97
N GLU A 96 -4.24 2.11 6.83
CA GLU A 96 -3.95 1.40 5.58
C GLU A 96 -2.72 0.49 5.72
N TYR A 97 -1.63 1.01 6.29
CA TYR A 97 -0.42 0.22 6.57
C TYR A 97 -0.73 -1.05 7.37
N SER A 98 -1.45 -0.91 8.48
CA SER A 98 -1.81 -2.03 9.36
C SER A 98 -2.74 -3.04 8.67
N GLN A 99 -3.63 -2.56 7.80
CA GLN A 99 -4.52 -3.43 7.04
C GLN A 99 -3.75 -4.25 6.01
N VAL A 100 -2.87 -3.62 5.25
CA VAL A 100 -2.00 -4.30 4.28
C VAL A 100 -1.07 -5.29 4.99
N GLU A 101 -0.50 -4.91 6.14
CA GLU A 101 0.35 -5.79 6.94
C GLU A 101 -0.39 -7.07 7.39
N LYS A 102 -1.64 -6.94 7.84
CA LYS A 102 -2.50 -8.07 8.20
C LYS A 102 -2.77 -8.99 7.01
N PHE A 103 -3.01 -8.42 5.82
CA PHE A 103 -3.20 -9.19 4.60
C PHE A 103 -1.96 -10.00 4.24
N ILE A 104 -0.78 -9.38 4.27
CA ILE A 104 0.50 -10.05 3.99
C ILE A 104 0.76 -11.18 5.00
N LYS A 105 0.55 -10.94 6.30
CA LYS A 105 0.73 -11.95 7.35
C LYS A 105 -0.17 -13.17 7.11
N LEU A 106 -1.43 -12.94 6.79
CA LEU A 106 -2.38 -14.01 6.48
C LEU A 106 -1.99 -14.79 5.22
N ILE A 107 -1.60 -14.10 4.14
CA ILE A 107 -1.14 -14.76 2.91
C ILE A 107 0.11 -15.60 3.17
N LYS A 108 1.10 -15.06 3.90
CA LYS A 108 2.32 -15.79 4.26
C LYS A 108 2.01 -17.05 5.07
N LYS A 109 1.09 -16.95 6.05
CA LYS A 109 0.60 -18.11 6.81
C LYS A 109 -0.05 -19.14 5.88
N GLY A 110 -0.98 -18.70 5.02
CA GLY A 110 -1.73 -19.58 4.13
C GLY A 110 -0.92 -20.26 3.05
N ARG A 111 0.13 -19.60 2.54
CA ARG A 111 1.05 -20.18 1.56
C ARG A 111 1.94 -21.26 2.17
N LYS A 112 2.37 -21.11 3.43
CA LYS A 112 3.26 -22.06 4.11
C LYS A 112 2.51 -23.24 4.71
N HIS A 113 1.35 -22.99 5.33
CA HIS A 113 0.62 -23.99 6.12
C HIS A 113 -0.89 -23.91 5.87
N LYS A 114 -1.33 -24.36 4.70
CA LYS A 114 -2.75 -24.30 4.28
C LYS A 114 -3.71 -24.95 5.26
N ASP A 115 -3.31 -26.08 5.85
CA ASP A 115 -4.16 -26.84 6.76
C ASP A 115 -4.32 -26.17 8.13
N TRP A 116 -3.49 -25.18 8.44
CA TRP A 116 -3.52 -24.42 9.70
C TRP A 116 -4.40 -23.18 9.64
N LEU A 117 -5.00 -22.91 8.48
CA LEU A 117 -5.95 -21.82 8.33
C LEU A 117 -7.32 -22.25 8.84
N SER A 118 -7.89 -21.45 9.74
CA SER A 118 -9.28 -21.55 10.12
C SER A 118 -10.20 -21.29 8.92
N PHE A 119 -11.48 -21.65 9.03
CA PHE A 119 -12.47 -21.34 8.00
C PHE A 119 -12.54 -19.83 7.70
N THR A 120 -12.50 -18.98 8.73
CA THR A 120 -12.54 -17.52 8.58
C THR A 120 -11.29 -16.98 7.90
N GLU A 121 -10.12 -17.54 8.20
CA GLU A 121 -8.86 -17.18 7.55
C GLU A 121 -8.85 -17.57 6.06
N ARG A 122 -9.36 -18.75 5.71
CA ARG A 122 -9.52 -19.17 4.31
C ARG A 122 -10.46 -18.23 3.56
N ARG A 123 -11.58 -17.85 4.20
CA ARG A 123 -12.54 -16.89 3.64
C ARG A 123 -11.91 -15.51 3.45
N ALA A 124 -11.16 -15.02 4.43
CA ALA A 124 -10.47 -13.73 4.36
C ALA A 124 -9.43 -13.71 3.25
N MET A 125 -8.65 -14.78 3.06
CA MET A 125 -7.73 -14.89 1.91
C MET A 125 -8.46 -14.73 0.58
N GLN A 126 -9.61 -15.39 0.39
CA GLN A 126 -10.39 -15.24 -0.83
C GLN A 126 -10.84 -13.79 -1.06
N GLU A 127 -11.27 -13.09 -0.02
CA GLU A 127 -11.65 -11.67 -0.13
C GLU A 127 -10.45 -10.78 -0.44
N ILE A 128 -9.28 -11.03 0.16
CA ILE A 128 -8.04 -10.33 -0.18
C ILE A 128 -7.70 -10.54 -1.66
N SER A 129 -7.82 -11.78 -2.16
CA SER A 129 -7.59 -12.07 -3.58
C SER A 129 -8.56 -11.31 -4.50
N LYS A 130 -9.86 -11.25 -4.14
CA LYS A 130 -10.84 -10.46 -4.90
C LYS A 130 -10.49 -8.97 -4.89
N PHE A 131 -10.14 -8.43 -3.73
CA PHE A 131 -9.74 -7.04 -3.56
C PHE A 131 -8.52 -6.69 -4.44
N VAL A 132 -7.46 -7.51 -4.38
CA VAL A 132 -6.25 -7.29 -5.20
C VAL A 132 -6.53 -7.50 -6.69
N LEU A 133 -7.41 -8.44 -7.06
CA LEU A 133 -7.83 -8.61 -8.46
C LEU A 133 -8.59 -7.40 -8.99
N GLU A 134 -9.44 -6.77 -8.17
CA GLU A 134 -10.16 -5.57 -8.58
C GLU A 134 -9.19 -4.39 -8.74
N GLN A 135 -8.29 -4.19 -7.79
CA GLN A 135 -7.20 -3.22 -7.96
C GLN A 135 -6.40 -3.51 -9.25
N ALA A 136 -6.02 -4.76 -9.48
CA ALA A 136 -5.24 -5.11 -10.66
C ALA A 136 -6.00 -4.76 -11.97
N ARG A 137 -7.33 -4.88 -12.00
CA ARG A 137 -8.12 -4.40 -13.14
C ARG A 137 -8.05 -2.89 -13.27
N GLU A 138 -8.21 -2.14 -12.18
CA GLU A 138 -8.11 -0.68 -12.19
C GLU A 138 -6.76 -0.19 -12.76
N TYR A 139 -5.64 -0.80 -12.36
CA TYR A 139 -4.31 -0.47 -12.91
C TYR A 139 -4.18 -0.69 -14.43
N ASN A 140 -5.05 -1.51 -15.02
CA ASN A 140 -5.03 -1.88 -16.44
C ASN A 140 -6.23 -1.32 -17.24
N LYS A 141 -7.05 -0.45 -16.65
CA LYS A 141 -8.16 0.23 -17.36
C LYS A 141 -7.71 1.43 -18.22
N LEU A 142 -6.41 1.68 -18.30
CA LEU A 142 -5.76 2.76 -19.05
C LEU A 142 -4.81 2.18 -20.10
#